data_AF-A0A4Z1J817-F1
#
_entry.id   AF-A0A4Z1J817-F1
#
_cell.length_a   1.000
_cell.length_b   1.000
_cell.length_c   1.000
_cell.angle_alpha   90.00
_cell.angle_beta   90.00
_cell.angle_gamma   90.00
#
_symmetry.space_group_name_H-M   'P 1'
#
loop_
_entity.id
_entity.type
_entity.pdbx_description
1 polymer ?
#
loop_
_entity_poly.entity_id
_entity_poly.type
_entity_poly.pdbx_seq_one_letter_code
_entity_poly.pdbx_strand_id
1 'polypeptide(L)'
;MDGWRLVIPKHHGEKLVDIPDDQLEEILPVVKKLVVATGAENYNVLQNNGRIAHQEVDHIPKPSTEEGMSIGWPQQKTDMDKLKALFAEIKSKM
;
A
#
# COMPACT_ATOMS: atom_id res chain seq x y z
N MET A 1 17.10 11.57 11.89
CA MET A 1 16.96 12.01 10.50
C MET A 1 15.81 11.23 9.92
N ASP A 2 14.78 11.93 9.47
CA ASP A 2 13.48 11.34 9.10
C ASP A 2 13.63 10.32 7.96
N GLY A 3 13.10 9.11 8.18
CA GLY A 3 13.25 7.93 7.32
C GLY A 3 12.21 7.79 6.22
N TRP A 4 11.42 8.84 5.94
CA TRP A 4 10.43 8.83 4.88
C TRP A 4 11.08 8.83 3.49
N ARG A 5 10.69 7.87 2.63
CA ARG A 5 10.83 7.99 1.17
C ARG A 5 9.52 7.82 0.43
N LEU A 6 9.38 8.52 -0.70
CA LEU A 6 8.41 8.24 -1.75
C LEU A 6 9.07 7.51 -2.91
N VAL A 7 8.38 6.50 -3.41
CA VAL A 7 8.71 5.84 -4.67
C VAL A 7 7.53 6.08 -5.59
N ILE A 8 7.74 6.86 -6.64
CA ILE A 8 6.69 7.31 -7.56
C ILE A 8 7.09 6.87 -8.97
N PRO A 9 6.19 6.22 -9.74
CA PRO A 9 6.45 5.93 -11.14
C PRO A 9 6.62 7.25 -11.92
N LYS A 10 7.38 7.21 -13.02
CA LYS A 10 7.54 8.39 -13.88
C LYS A 10 6.27 8.67 -14.69
N HIS A 11 5.49 7.62 -15.00
CA HIS A 11 4.18 7.75 -15.60
C HIS A 11 3.22 8.44 -14.63
N HIS A 12 2.48 9.43 -15.14
CA HIS A 12 1.42 10.07 -14.36
C HIS A 12 0.15 9.23 -14.44
N GLY A 13 -0.32 8.76 -13.29
CA GLY A 13 -1.64 8.15 -13.10
C GLY A 13 -2.21 8.58 -11.76
N GLU A 14 -3.54 8.68 -11.66
CA GLU A 14 -4.21 9.11 -10.42
C GLU A 14 -4.21 7.98 -9.38
N LYS A 15 -4.36 6.74 -9.86
CA LYS A 15 -4.45 5.51 -9.08
C LYS A 15 -3.49 4.46 -9.62
N LEU A 16 -3.28 3.41 -8.84
CA LEU A 16 -2.41 2.29 -9.22
C LEU A 16 -2.80 1.67 -10.57
N VAL A 17 -4.11 1.57 -10.84
CA VAL A 17 -4.67 1.00 -12.07
C VAL A 17 -4.42 1.85 -13.32
N ASP A 18 -4.01 3.11 -13.15
CA ASP A 18 -3.65 4.00 -14.25
C ASP A 18 -2.16 3.87 -14.62
N ILE A 19 -1.38 3.13 -13.84
CA ILE A 19 0.07 2.96 -14.05
C ILE A 19 0.31 1.70 -14.90
N PRO A 20 1.11 1.81 -15.98
CA PRO A 20 1.52 0.66 -16.79
C PRO A 20 2.26 -0.41 -15.97
N ASP A 21 2.02 -1.69 -16.30
CA ASP A 21 2.59 -2.84 -15.60
C ASP A 21 4.13 -2.81 -15.53
N ASP A 22 4.79 -2.42 -16.62
CA ASP A 22 6.26 -2.31 -16.69
C ASP A 22 6.84 -1.30 -15.70
N GLN A 23 6.07 -0.29 -15.29
CA GLN A 23 6.47 0.64 -14.24
C GLN A 23 6.09 0.15 -12.85
N LEU A 24 4.99 -0.59 -12.71
CA LEU A 24 4.60 -1.20 -11.44
C LEU A 24 5.64 -2.22 -10.97
N GLU A 25 6.18 -3.01 -11.89
CA GLU A 25 7.23 -4.02 -11.61
C GLU A 25 8.49 -3.42 -10.98
N GLU A 26 8.80 -2.14 -11.25
CA GLU A 26 10.00 -1.46 -10.76
C GLU A 26 9.84 -0.87 -9.34
N ILE A 27 8.61 -0.65 -8.87
CA ILE A 27 8.35 0.04 -7.59
C ILE A 27 8.92 -0.74 -6.41
N LEU A 28 8.54 -2.01 -6.25
CA LEU A 28 8.94 -2.82 -5.08
C LEU A 28 10.45 -3.12 -5.04
N PRO A 29 11.14 -3.39 -6.17
CA PRO A 29 12.60 -3.45 -6.21
C PRO A 29 13.28 -2.19 -5.68
N VAL A 30 12.77 -0.99 -6.01
CA VAL A 30 13.31 0.28 -5.51
C VAL A 30 13.07 0.43 -4.00
N VAL A 31 11.85 0.12 -3.52
CA VAL A 31 11.54 0.15 -2.07
C VAL A 31 12.49 -0.77 -1.30
N LYS A 32 12.73 -1.99 -1.79
CA LYS A 32 13.68 -2.93 -1.17
C LYS A 32 15.09 -2.35 -1.06
N LYS A 33 15.60 -1.74 -2.15
CA LYS A 33 16.93 -1.09 -2.14
C LYS A 33 17.01 0.02 -1.09
N LEU A 34 15.95 0.83 -0.95
CA LEU A 34 15.87 1.89 0.04
C LEU A 34 15.88 1.34 1.47
N VAL A 35 15.08 0.32 1.77
CA VAL A 35 15.06 -0.32 3.10
C VAL A 35 16.46 -0.83 3.47
N VAL A 36 17.11 -1.56 2.56
CA VAL A 36 18.46 -2.09 2.77
C VAL A 36 19.47 -0.98 2.99
N ALA A 37 19.46 0.05 2.14
CA ALA A 37 20.40 1.18 2.24
C ALA A 37 20.27 1.97 3.54
N THR A 38 19.11 1.88 4.20
CA THR A 38 18.76 2.74 5.33
C THR A 38 18.74 1.99 6.65
N GLY A 39 18.87 0.66 6.60
CA GLY A 39 18.85 -0.19 7.79
C GLY A 39 17.50 -0.22 8.50
N ALA A 40 16.40 0.11 7.81
CA ALA A 40 15.08 0.11 8.42
C ALA A 40 14.64 -1.32 8.76
N GLU A 41 14.56 -1.64 10.07
CA GLU A 41 14.13 -2.95 10.55
C GLU A 41 12.60 -3.09 10.56
N ASN A 42 11.89 -2.03 10.95
CA ASN A 42 10.44 -1.97 11.01
C ASN A 42 9.94 -0.87 10.09
N TYR A 43 9.09 -1.21 9.11
CA TYR A 43 8.53 -0.25 8.15
C TYR A 43 7.20 -0.74 7.58
N ASN A 44 6.42 0.20 7.05
CA ASN A 44 5.22 -0.09 6.27
C ASN A 44 5.41 0.40 4.83
N VAL A 45 4.79 -0.30 3.88
CA VAL A 45 4.62 0.17 2.50
C VAL A 45 3.13 0.42 2.31
N LEU A 46 2.76 1.65 1.96
CA LEU A 46 1.39 2.06 1.78
C LEU A 46 1.22 2.75 0.42
N GLN A 47 0.13 2.42 -0.26
CA GLN A 47 -0.31 3.10 -1.47
C GLN A 47 -1.83 3.26 -1.38
N ASN A 48 -2.30 4.51 -1.49
CA ASN A 48 -3.71 4.86 -1.30
C ASN A 48 -4.37 5.17 -2.65
N ASN A 49 -5.61 4.71 -2.88
CA ASN A 49 -6.38 4.96 -4.11
C ASN A 49 -7.75 5.58 -3.77
N GLY A 50 -7.91 6.88 -3.99
CA GLY A 50 -9.06 7.71 -3.66
C GLY A 50 -8.99 8.37 -2.28
N ARG A 51 -9.65 9.53 -2.13
CA ARG A 51 -9.64 10.34 -0.89
C ARG A 51 -10.10 9.59 0.37
N ILE A 52 -11.13 8.75 0.25
CA ILE A 52 -11.66 7.95 1.38
C ILE A 52 -10.64 6.90 1.86
N ALA A 53 -9.72 6.47 0.99
CA ALA A 53 -8.59 5.61 1.35
C ALA A 53 -7.40 6.41 1.92
N HIS A 54 -7.62 7.64 2.40
CA HIS A 54 -6.59 8.56 2.87
C HIS A 54 -5.56 8.98 1.79
N GLN A 55 -5.92 8.93 0.50
CA GLN A 55 -5.11 9.53 -0.57
C GLN A 55 -5.30 11.06 -0.55
N GLU A 56 -4.47 11.76 0.24
CA GLU A 56 -4.45 13.24 0.35
C GLU A 56 -3.19 13.87 -0.31
N VAL A 57 -2.24 13.02 -0.77
CA VAL A 57 -0.79 13.20 -0.98
C VAL A 57 0.01 12.66 0.22
N ASP A 58 0.85 11.65 -0.07
CA ASP A 58 1.11 10.51 0.81
C ASP A 58 2.35 10.66 1.71
N HIS A 59 2.20 10.62 3.04
CA HIS A 59 3.09 9.77 3.84
C HIS A 59 2.67 9.51 5.27
N ILE A 60 2.99 8.30 5.76
CA ILE A 60 2.93 7.98 7.19
C ILE A 60 4.03 6.93 7.54
N PRO A 61 5.16 7.32 8.19
CA PRO A 61 6.07 6.37 8.82
C PRO A 61 5.50 5.93 10.18
N LYS A 62 5.98 4.83 10.78
CA LYS A 62 5.64 4.42 12.16
C LYS A 62 6.91 4.14 12.98
N PRO A 63 7.66 5.18 13.40
CA PRO A 63 8.98 5.00 14.03
C PRO A 63 8.94 4.38 15.43
N SER A 64 7.80 4.41 16.11
CA SER A 64 7.58 3.68 17.37
C SER A 64 6.14 3.16 17.47
N THR A 65 5.78 2.50 18.56
CA THR A 65 4.38 2.15 18.82
C THR A 65 3.47 3.38 18.98
N GLU A 66 4.03 4.48 19.49
CA GLU A 66 3.37 5.75 19.79
C GLU A 66 3.41 6.75 18.62
N GLU A 67 4.44 6.68 17.78
CA GLU A 67 4.67 7.63 16.71
C GLU A 67 4.34 7.03 15.33
N GLY A 68 3.68 7.83 14.50
CA GLY A 68 3.43 7.50 13.10
C GLY A 68 2.15 6.70 12.79
N MET A 69 2.14 5.88 11.74
CA MET A 69 0.88 5.32 11.21
C MET A 69 0.21 4.39 12.20
N SER A 70 -1.05 4.70 12.52
CA SER A 70 -1.92 3.81 13.27
C SER A 70 -3.05 3.33 12.37
N ILE A 71 -3.09 2.02 12.11
CA ILE A 71 -4.17 1.40 11.35
C ILE A 71 -5.22 0.91 12.33
N GLY A 72 -6.42 1.50 12.28
CA GLY A 72 -7.59 0.92 12.91
C GLY A 72 -8.03 -0.31 12.12
N TRP A 73 -8.18 -1.46 12.78
CA TRP A 73 -8.57 -2.71 12.13
C TRP A 73 -9.97 -3.16 12.58
N PRO A 74 -11.06 -2.61 12.01
CA PRO A 74 -12.43 -2.93 12.42
C PRO A 74 -12.85 -4.29 11.85
N GLN A 75 -12.47 -5.37 12.53
CA GLN A 75 -12.84 -6.73 12.12
C GLN A 75 -14.34 -6.89 12.10
N GLN A 76 -14.87 -7.40 10.98
CA GLN A 76 -16.25 -7.81 10.86
C GLN A 76 -16.35 -9.32 10.97
N LYS A 77 -17.40 -9.81 11.65
CA LYS A 77 -17.73 -11.23 11.63
C LYS A 77 -18.26 -11.60 10.24
N THR A 78 -17.77 -12.68 9.67
CA THR A 78 -18.21 -13.22 8.38
C THR A 78 -18.41 -14.74 8.47
N ASP A 79 -18.89 -15.35 7.40
CA ASP A 79 -19.09 -16.79 7.28
C ASP A 79 -18.55 -17.32 5.93
N MET A 80 -18.33 -18.63 5.87
CA MET A 80 -17.70 -19.27 4.71
C MET A 80 -18.57 -19.21 3.45
N ASP A 81 -19.89 -19.12 3.57
CA ASP A 81 -20.79 -19.05 2.42
C ASP A 81 -20.68 -17.68 1.75
N LYS A 82 -20.67 -16.60 2.53
CA LYS A 82 -20.40 -15.24 2.03
C LYS A 82 -19.02 -15.12 1.38
N LEU A 83 -17.99 -15.70 1.99
CA LEU A 83 -16.63 -15.67 1.45
C LEU A 83 -16.52 -16.42 0.11
N LYS A 84 -17.17 -17.58 -0.03
CA LYS A 84 -17.18 -18.33 -1.30
C LYS A 84 -17.93 -17.59 -2.40
N ALA A 85 -19.06 -16.96 -2.08
CA ALA A 85 -19.81 -16.15 -3.03
C ALA A 85 -18.97 -14.98 -3.55
N LEU A 86 -18.32 -14.24 -2.64
CA LEU A 86 -17.41 -13.14 -3.00
C LEU A 86 -16.23 -13.62 -3.86
N PHE A 87 -15.63 -14.77 -3.51
CA PHE A 87 -14.54 -15.36 -4.30
C PHE A 87 -14.98 -15.68 -5.73
N ALA A 88 -16.12 -16.33 -5.91
CA ALA A 88 -16.64 -16.67 -7.24
C ALA A 88 -16.92 -15.42 -8.07
N GLU A 89 -17.48 -14.38 -7.45
CA GLU A 89 -17.71 -13.09 -8.09
C GLU A 89 -16.41 -12.46 -8.58
N ILE A 90 -15.41 -12.31 -7.71
CA ILE A 90 -14.13 -11.69 -8.05
C ILE A 90 -13.43 -12.49 -9.15
N LYS A 91 -13.39 -13.82 -9.03
CA LYS A 91 -12.76 -14.70 -10.02
C LYS A 91 -13.38 -14.57 -11.41
N SER A 92 -14.68 -14.29 -11.51
CA SER A 92 -15.33 -14.09 -12.83
C SER A 92 -14.95 -12.80 -13.54
N LYS A 93 -14.33 -11.84 -12.82
CA LYS A 93 -13.96 -10.51 -13.31
C LYS A 93 -12.44 -10.34 -13.51
N MET A 94 -11.66 -11.39 -13.22
CA MET A 94 -10.22 -11.48 -13.44
C MET A 94 -9.94 -12.41 -14.62
#